data_AF-A0A8X6I8M8-F1
#
_entry.id   AF-A0A8X6I8M8-F1
#
_cell.length_a   1.000
_cell.length_b   1.000
_cell.length_c   1.000
_cell.angle_alpha   90.00
_cell.angle_beta   90.00
_cell.angle_gamma   90.00
#
_symmetry.space_group_name_H-M   'P 1'
#
loop_
_entity.id
_entity.type
_entity.pdbx_description
1 polymer ?
#
loop_
_entity_poly.entity_id
_entity_poly.type
_entity_poly.pdbx_seq_one_letter_code
_entity_poly.pdbx_strand_id
1 'polypeptide(L)'
;MEQLLLLWIKEKQLAGDSVSEAIICEKADAIFQDLKCDVPEMEGESSQGGEGFKASSGWFDNFKKRSGIHSVIRHRKASSGDIKTAENFIKVFEKLISEEGYLPQQVFNCDETGLFWKKMPRRTFITAEEKSLSGHKAMKDRLTLALCANAIGNFKIKPLLVYRC
;
A
#
# COMPACT_ATOMS: atom_id res chain seq x y z
N MET A 1 14.85 -23.50 -1.71
CA MET A 1 13.88 -22.52 -1.16
C MET A 1 14.20 -21.08 -1.58
N GLU A 2 15.31 -20.46 -1.16
CA GLU A 2 15.57 -19.02 -1.41
C GLU A 2 15.66 -18.62 -2.89
N GLN A 3 16.18 -19.50 -3.77
CA GLN A 3 16.19 -19.26 -5.21
C GLN A 3 14.79 -19.20 -5.83
N LEU A 4 13.88 -20.08 -5.38
CA LEU A 4 12.48 -20.09 -5.82
C LEU A 4 11.76 -18.83 -5.35
N LEU A 5 12.05 -18.38 -4.13
CA LEU A 5 11.52 -17.13 -3.60
C LEU A 5 12.01 -15.93 -4.42
N LEU A 6 13.28 -15.89 -4.81
CA LEU A 6 13.81 -14.82 -5.65
C LEU A 6 13.20 -14.79 -7.05
N LEU A 7 13.00 -15.95 -7.68
CA LEU A 7 12.28 -16.05 -8.95
C LEU A 7 10.86 -15.51 -8.83
N TRP A 8 10.14 -15.90 -7.78
CA TRP A 8 8.80 -15.39 -7.51
C TRP A 8 8.76 -13.86 -7.27
N ILE A 9 9.74 -13.29 -6.56
CA ILE A 9 9.83 -11.83 -6.39
C ILE A 9 10.09 -11.14 -7.75
N LYS A 10 10.93 -11.71 -8.63
CA LYS A 10 11.17 -11.19 -10.00
C LYS A 10 9.89 -11.23 -10.85
N GLU A 11 9.14 -12.33 -10.81
CA GLU A 11 7.85 -12.44 -11.49
C GLU A 11 6.85 -11.38 -11.01
N LYS A 12 6.79 -11.13 -9.69
CA LYS A 12 5.92 -10.10 -9.13
C LYS A 12 6.33 -8.68 -9.54
N GLN A 13 7.61 -8.41 -9.65
CA GLN A 13 8.12 -7.14 -10.19
C GLN A 13 7.71 -6.94 -11.65
N LEU A 14 7.87 -7.97 -12.49
CA LEU A 14 7.49 -7.95 -13.90
C LEU A 14 5.98 -7.79 -14.11
N ALA A 15 5.16 -8.31 -13.19
CA ALA A 15 3.72 -8.09 -13.19
C ALA A 15 3.32 -6.69 -12.67
N GLY A 16 4.27 -5.93 -12.11
CA GLY A 16 4.02 -4.63 -11.51
C GLY A 16 3.39 -4.67 -10.12
N ASP A 17 3.39 -5.84 -9.48
CA ASP A 17 2.89 -6.06 -8.12
C ASP A 17 3.89 -5.53 -7.09
N SER A 18 3.38 -5.08 -5.95
CA SER A 18 4.21 -4.67 -4.81
C SER A 18 4.34 -5.82 -3.82
N VAL A 19 5.56 -6.09 -3.40
CA VAL A 19 5.92 -7.17 -2.49
C VAL A 19 6.46 -6.56 -1.20
N SER A 20 5.76 -6.73 -0.09
CA SER A 20 6.20 -6.31 1.25
C SER A 20 6.95 -7.44 1.97
N GLU A 21 7.63 -7.11 3.07
CA GLU A 21 8.30 -8.10 3.94
C GLU A 21 7.34 -9.20 4.40
N ALA A 22 6.14 -8.83 4.87
CA ALA A 22 5.13 -9.79 5.30
C ALA A 22 4.77 -10.79 4.19
N ILE A 23 4.59 -10.30 2.95
CA ILE A 23 4.27 -11.16 1.81
C ILE A 23 5.46 -12.09 1.48
N ILE A 24 6.70 -11.59 1.59
CA ILE A 24 7.91 -12.40 1.36
C ILE A 24 8.01 -13.49 2.40
N CYS A 25 7.79 -13.17 3.68
CA CYS A 25 7.86 -14.16 4.75
C CYS A 25 6.77 -15.22 4.60
N GLU A 26 5.52 -14.81 4.35
CA GLU A 26 4.41 -15.74 4.11
C GLU A 26 4.70 -16.66 2.91
N LYS A 27 5.23 -16.11 1.81
CA LYS A 27 5.59 -16.91 0.64
C LYS A 27 6.77 -17.84 0.91
N ALA A 28 7.73 -17.44 1.73
CA ALA A 28 8.87 -18.27 2.11
C ALA A 28 8.44 -19.48 2.95
N ASP A 29 7.54 -19.26 3.92
CA ASP A 29 6.95 -20.33 4.72
C ASP A 29 6.15 -21.29 3.81
N ALA A 30 5.35 -20.78 2.87
CA ALA A 30 4.62 -21.61 1.91
C ALA A 30 5.55 -22.49 1.06
N ILE A 31 6.60 -21.90 0.46
CA ILE A 31 7.58 -22.66 -0.34
C ILE A 31 8.29 -23.72 0.52
N PHE A 32 8.57 -23.42 1.79
CA PHE A 32 9.19 -24.39 2.69
C PHE A 32 8.27 -25.58 2.98
N GLN A 33 6.97 -25.34 3.22
CA GLN A 33 6.01 -26.42 3.44
C GLN A 33 5.82 -27.27 2.19
N ASP A 34 5.71 -26.66 1.01
CA ASP A 34 5.58 -27.38 -0.27
C ASP A 34 6.78 -28.32 -0.49
N LEU A 35 8.00 -27.83 -0.28
CA LEU A 35 9.22 -28.64 -0.40
C LEU A 35 9.31 -29.76 0.64
N LYS A 36 8.66 -29.61 1.79
CA LYS A 36 8.62 -30.65 2.83
C LYS A 36 7.66 -31.79 2.45
N CYS A 37 6.57 -31.47 1.76
CA CYS A 37 5.59 -32.45 1.29
C CYS A 37 6.10 -33.32 0.14
N ASP A 38 7.05 -32.83 -0.67
CA ASP A 38 7.60 -33.55 -1.83
C ASP A 38 8.71 -34.57 -1.48
N VAL A 39 9.12 -34.66 -0.21
CA VAL A 39 10.12 -35.64 0.26
C VAL A 39 9.39 -36.81 0.93
N PRO A 40 9.39 -38.03 0.37
CA PRO A 40 8.83 -39.20 1.05
C PRO A 40 9.62 -39.47 2.32
N GLU A 41 8.93 -39.64 3.45
CA GLU A 41 9.50 -40.08 4.71
C GLU A 41 10.26 -41.40 4.51
N MET A 42 11.59 -41.36 4.49
CA MET A 42 12.38 -42.54 4.83
C MET A 42 12.53 -42.57 6.34
N GLU A 43 11.82 -43.50 6.96
CA GLU A 43 11.92 -43.81 8.38
C GLU A 43 13.36 -44.18 8.74
N GLY A 44 13.96 -43.46 9.69
CA GLY A 44 15.32 -43.73 10.15
C GLY A 44 15.90 -42.62 11.01
N GLU A 45 15.60 -42.69 12.31
CA GLU A 45 16.39 -42.15 13.41
C GLU A 45 16.27 -40.65 13.79
N SER A 46 15.76 -40.51 15.02
CA SER A 46 16.11 -39.52 16.03
C SER A 46 15.57 -38.10 15.89
N SER A 47 14.59 -37.84 16.75
CA SER A 47 14.24 -36.55 17.33
C SER A 47 15.50 -35.74 17.66
N GLN A 48 15.87 -34.80 16.80
CA GLN A 48 16.82 -33.74 17.14
C GLN A 48 16.14 -32.40 16.90
N GLY A 49 15.90 -31.67 18.00
CA GLY A 49 15.14 -30.43 18.06
C GLY A 49 15.74 -29.29 17.24
N GLY A 50 15.47 -29.31 15.93
CA GLY A 50 15.59 -28.13 15.07
C GLY A 50 14.24 -27.45 15.01
N GLU A 51 14.14 -26.22 15.51
CA GLU A 51 12.98 -25.37 15.27
C GLU A 51 12.65 -25.40 13.76
N GLY A 52 11.41 -25.75 13.42
CA GLY A 52 10.97 -25.72 12.02
C GLY A 52 11.29 -24.37 11.39
N PHE A 53 11.58 -24.35 10.08
CA PHE A 53 11.85 -23.09 9.39
C PHE A 53 10.71 -22.10 9.67
N LYS A 54 11.12 -20.89 10.06
CA LYS A 54 10.23 -19.77 10.31
C LYS A 54 10.79 -18.56 9.58
N ALA A 55 10.00 -17.98 8.69
CA ALA A 55 10.32 -16.72 8.03
C ALA A 55 10.22 -15.52 8.99
N SER A 56 11.07 -15.54 10.03
CA SER A 56 11.21 -14.47 11.01
C SER A 56 11.83 -13.21 10.38
N SER A 57 11.68 -12.08 11.06
CA SER A 57 12.35 -10.83 10.69
C SER A 57 13.87 -10.99 10.56
N GLY A 58 14.50 -11.73 11.49
CA GLY A 58 15.93 -12.02 11.45
C GLY A 58 16.34 -12.87 10.25
N TRP A 59 15.51 -13.84 9.85
CA TRP A 59 15.75 -14.58 8.61
C TRP A 59 15.62 -13.66 7.38
N PHE A 60 14.57 -12.83 7.32
CA PHE A 60 14.34 -11.90 6.22
C PHE A 60 15.50 -10.91 6.04
N ASP A 61 16.02 -10.34 7.13
CA ASP A 61 17.17 -9.44 7.08
C ASP A 61 18.42 -10.12 6.50
N ASN A 62 18.65 -11.37 6.86
CA ASN A 62 19.77 -12.15 6.34
C ASN A 62 19.55 -12.54 4.86
N PHE A 63 18.33 -12.93 4.49
CA PHE A 63 17.94 -13.20 3.10
C PHE A 63 18.13 -11.96 2.23
N LYS A 64 17.71 -10.79 2.71
CA LYS A 64 17.87 -9.50 2.05
C LYS A 64 19.34 -9.18 1.78
N LYS A 65 20.21 -9.39 2.78
CA LYS A 65 21.68 -9.21 2.63
C LYS A 65 22.26 -10.16 1.60
N ARG A 66 21.86 -11.44 1.60
CA ARG A 66 22.36 -12.46 0.66
C ARG A 66 21.91 -12.21 -0.79
N SER A 67 20.65 -11.81 -0.96
CA SER A 67 20.02 -11.66 -2.28
C SER A 67 20.22 -10.30 -2.92
N GLY A 68 20.59 -9.28 -2.14
CA GLY A 68 20.73 -7.91 -2.63
C GLY A 68 19.40 -7.21 -2.93
N ILE A 69 18.26 -7.78 -2.55
CA ILE A 69 16.97 -7.11 -2.72
C ILE A 69 16.91 -5.85 -1.85
N HIS A 70 16.31 -4.78 -2.36
CA HIS A 70 16.22 -3.52 -1.64
C HIS A 70 14.83 -2.91 -1.75
N SER A 71 14.45 -2.11 -0.74
CA SER A 71 13.13 -1.48 -0.69
C SER A 71 13.14 -0.15 -1.42
N VAL A 72 12.20 0.07 -2.34
CA VAL A 72 12.03 1.35 -3.03
C VAL A 72 10.67 1.98 -2.66
N ILE A 73 10.66 3.30 -2.47
CA ILE A 73 9.43 4.06 -2.23
C ILE A 73 8.81 4.41 -3.58
N ARG A 74 7.54 4.05 -3.78
CA ARG A 74 6.80 4.46 -4.97
C ARG A 74 6.25 5.88 -4.79
N HIS A 75 6.95 6.87 -5.34
CA HIS A 75 6.49 8.26 -5.29
C HIS A 75 5.21 8.47 -6.12
N ARG A 76 4.24 9.18 -5.53
CA ARG A 76 3.12 9.78 -6.25
C ARG A 76 3.53 11.22 -6.57
N LYS A 77 3.48 11.61 -7.84
CA LYS A 77 3.68 13.02 -8.23
C LYS A 77 2.60 13.85 -7.52
N ALA A 78 3.01 14.74 -6.62
CA ALA A 78 2.12 15.73 -6.00
C ALA A 78 1.97 16.91 -6.98
N SER A 79 0.76 17.44 -7.11
CA SER A 79 0.56 18.73 -7.76
C SER A 79 0.90 19.82 -6.73
N SER A 80 1.85 20.68 -7.04
CA SER A 80 2.14 21.88 -6.25
C SER A 80 1.03 22.89 -6.50
N GLY A 81 0.23 23.22 -5.49
CA GLY A 81 -0.77 24.28 -5.56
C GLY A 81 -0.16 25.67 -5.39
N ASP A 82 -0.79 26.70 -6.01
CA ASP A 82 -0.43 28.10 -5.82
C ASP A 82 -0.99 28.64 -4.49
N ILE A 83 -0.09 28.88 -3.55
CA ILE A 83 -0.40 29.37 -2.19
C ILE A 83 -1.12 30.71 -2.23
N LYS A 84 -0.73 31.62 -3.13
CA LYS A 84 -1.31 32.98 -3.19
C LYS A 84 -2.77 32.95 -3.62
N THR A 85 -3.09 32.09 -4.58
CA THR A 85 -4.48 31.90 -5.02
C THR A 85 -5.35 31.34 -3.89
N ALA A 86 -4.84 30.41 -3.09
CA ALA A 86 -5.56 29.87 -1.94
C ALA A 86 -5.81 30.92 -0.85
N GLU A 87 -4.80 31.74 -0.51
CA GLU A 87 -4.94 32.81 0.48
C GLU A 87 -5.98 33.87 0.07
N ASN A 88 -6.03 34.21 -1.22
CA ASN A 88 -7.04 35.14 -1.74
C ASN A 88 -8.46 34.55 -1.68
N PHE A 89 -8.60 33.25 -2.00
CA PHE A 89 -9.89 32.58 -1.94
C PHE A 89 -10.49 32.58 -0.53
N ILE A 90 -9.66 32.33 0.50
CA ILE A 90 -10.11 32.34 1.90
C ILE A 90 -10.76 33.69 2.25
N LYS A 91 -10.11 34.80 1.92
CA LYS A 91 -10.63 36.15 2.21
C LYS A 91 -11.96 36.44 1.51
N VAL A 92 -12.08 36.03 0.24
CA VAL A 92 -13.31 36.21 -0.54
C VAL A 92 -14.45 35.38 0.04
N PHE A 93 -14.15 34.14 0.45
CA PHE A 93 -15.14 33.23 1.01
C PHE A 93 -15.64 33.68 2.39
N GLU A 94 -14.75 34.14 3.27
CA GLU A 94 -15.11 34.70 4.58
C GLU A 94 -16.02 35.94 4.44
N LYS A 95 -15.72 36.80 3.47
CA LYS A 95 -16.54 37.97 3.16
C LYS A 95 -17.94 37.55 2.72
N LEU A 96 -18.05 36.59 1.80
CA LEU A 96 -19.34 36.06 1.33
C LEU A 96 -20.17 35.47 2.48
N ILE A 97 -19.56 34.65 3.35
CA ILE A 97 -20.24 34.07 4.52
C ILE A 97 -20.84 35.17 5.41
N SER A 98 -20.07 36.23 5.64
CA SER A 98 -20.46 37.34 6.50
C SER A 98 -21.56 38.21 5.88
N GLU A 99 -21.45 38.52 4.58
CA GLU A 99 -22.43 39.36 3.85
C GLU A 99 -23.80 38.69 3.71
N GLU A 100 -23.81 37.39 3.44
CA GLU A 100 -25.04 36.60 3.29
C GLU A 100 -25.59 36.10 4.65
N GLY A 101 -24.87 36.33 5.75
CA GLY A 101 -25.29 35.95 7.10
C GLY A 101 -25.35 34.44 7.34
N TYR A 102 -24.53 33.65 6.64
CA TYR A 102 -24.52 32.20 6.81
C TYR A 102 -23.96 31.80 8.18
N LEU A 103 -24.70 30.96 8.90
CA LEU A 103 -24.22 30.34 10.12
C LEU A 103 -23.23 29.20 9.79
N PRO A 104 -22.26 28.88 10.66
CA PRO A 104 -21.34 27.76 10.43
C PRO A 104 -22.04 26.40 10.23
N GLN A 105 -23.25 26.24 10.76
CA GLN A 105 -24.10 25.06 10.54
C GLN A 105 -24.55 24.89 9.08
N GLN A 106 -24.63 25.99 8.34
CA GLN A 106 -25.11 26.08 6.96
C GLN A 106 -23.97 26.07 5.93
N VAL A 107 -22.73 26.21 6.37
CA VAL A 107 -21.55 26.13 5.51
C VAL A 107 -21.08 24.68 5.45
N PHE A 108 -21.07 24.11 4.24
CA PHE A 108 -20.69 22.72 4.02
C PHE A 108 -19.40 22.63 3.20
N ASN A 109 -18.53 21.70 3.59
CA ASN A 109 -17.42 21.26 2.75
C ASN A 109 -17.73 19.86 2.23
N CYS A 110 -17.63 19.67 0.91
CA CYS A 110 -17.78 18.37 0.27
C CYS A 110 -16.52 18.06 -0.55
N ASP A 111 -15.97 16.85 -0.41
CA ASP A 111 -14.79 16.41 -1.17
C ASP A 111 -14.86 14.90 -1.48
N GLU A 112 -14.13 14.50 -2.53
CA GLU A 112 -14.03 13.12 -2.97
C GLU A 112 -12.77 12.45 -2.42
N THR A 113 -12.94 11.25 -1.87
CA THR A 113 -11.82 10.41 -1.44
C THR A 113 -11.85 9.04 -2.10
N GLY A 114 -10.67 8.48 -2.34
CA GLY A 114 -10.52 7.13 -2.86
C GLY A 114 -10.41 6.12 -1.73
N LEU A 115 -11.39 5.23 -1.60
CA LEU A 115 -11.33 4.07 -0.72
C LEU A 115 -10.77 2.86 -1.49
N PHE A 116 -9.54 2.47 -1.17
CA PHE A 116 -8.86 1.36 -1.85
C PHE A 116 -9.10 0.06 -1.11
N TRP A 117 -9.65 -0.95 -1.79
CA TRP A 117 -9.81 -2.30 -1.23
C TRP A 117 -8.70 -3.27 -1.67
N LYS A 118 -7.95 -2.95 -2.74
CA LYS A 118 -6.74 -3.67 -3.19
C LYS A 118 -5.52 -2.73 -3.21
N LYS A 119 -5.27 -2.03 -2.09
CA LYS A 119 -4.17 -1.08 -2.02
C LYS A 119 -2.82 -1.80 -1.93
N MET A 120 -2.06 -1.72 -3.01
CA MET A 120 -0.67 -2.16 -3.05
C MET A 120 0.21 -1.42 -2.02
N PRO A 121 1.07 -2.13 -1.25
CA PRO A 121 2.11 -1.52 -0.41
C PRO A 121 2.86 -0.34 -1.05
N ARG A 122 3.09 0.71 -0.25
CA ARG A 122 3.85 1.91 -0.70
C ARG A 122 5.33 1.62 -0.95
N ARG A 123 5.87 0.65 -0.23
CA ARG A 123 7.23 0.12 -0.35
C ARG A 123 7.13 -1.29 -0.90
N THR A 124 7.99 -1.59 -1.86
CA THR A 124 8.15 -2.92 -2.42
C THR A 124 9.62 -3.28 -2.47
N PHE A 125 9.94 -4.55 -2.26
CA PHE A 125 11.28 -5.07 -2.45
C PHE A 125 11.48 -5.44 -3.92
N ILE A 126 12.55 -4.90 -4.51
CA ILE A 126 12.96 -5.21 -5.88
C ILE A 126 14.33 -5.90 -5.90
N THR A 127 14.65 -6.66 -6.96
CA THR A 127 15.95 -7.32 -7.05
C THR A 127 17.06 -6.32 -7.39
N ALA A 128 18.30 -6.68 -7.11
CA ALA A 128 19.46 -5.78 -7.22
C ALA A 128 19.67 -5.24 -8.66
N GLU A 129 19.21 -5.98 -9.67
CA GLU A 129 19.34 -5.60 -11.08
C GLU A 129 18.38 -4.47 -11.47
N GLU A 130 17.25 -4.31 -10.77
CA GLU A 130 16.26 -3.27 -11.02
C GLU A 130 16.49 -2.05 -10.11
N LYS A 131 16.67 -0.86 -10.71
CA LYS A 131 16.83 0.40 -9.95
C LYS A 131 15.49 1.06 -9.59
N SER A 132 14.43 0.75 -10.32
CA SER A 132 13.08 1.28 -10.11
C SER A 132 12.05 0.48 -10.92
N LEU A 133 10.84 0.30 -10.39
CA LEU A 133 9.68 -0.19 -11.16
C LEU A 133 9.14 0.93 -12.07
N SER A 134 9.85 1.24 -13.15
CA SER A 134 9.36 2.16 -14.18
C SER A 134 8.32 1.46 -15.05
N GLY A 135 7.17 2.09 -15.32
CA GLY A 135 6.14 1.55 -16.22
C GLY A 135 4.95 0.85 -15.55
N HIS A 136 5.07 0.40 -14.29
CA HIS A 136 3.99 -0.31 -13.61
C HIS A 136 3.09 0.61 -12.77
N LYS A 137 1.92 0.96 -13.31
CA LYS A 137 0.87 1.67 -12.59
C LYS A 137 0.23 0.69 -11.61
N ALA A 138 0.36 0.92 -10.29
CA ALA A 138 -0.36 0.06 -9.31
C ALA A 138 -1.82 -0.05 -9.71
N MET A 139 -2.35 -1.27 -9.66
CA MET A 139 -3.78 -1.48 -9.55
C MET A 139 -4.28 -0.66 -8.36
N LYS A 140 -5.16 0.28 -8.68
CA LYS A 140 -5.72 1.27 -7.77
C LYS A 140 -7.23 1.12 -7.76
N ASP A 141 -7.69 -0.13 -7.73
CA ASP A 141 -9.10 -0.43 -7.58
C ASP A 141 -9.59 0.27 -6.30
N ARG A 142 -10.42 1.28 -6.51
CA ARG A 142 -10.90 2.17 -5.47
C ARG A 142 -12.36 2.50 -5.72
N LEU A 143 -13.14 2.59 -4.65
CA LEU A 143 -14.42 3.28 -4.66
C LEU A 143 -14.09 4.76 -4.51
N THR A 144 -14.70 5.62 -5.32
CA THR A 144 -14.70 7.04 -5.03
C THR A 144 -15.89 7.33 -4.14
N LEU A 145 -15.64 7.91 -2.97
CA LEU A 145 -16.67 8.34 -2.03
C LEU A 145 -16.70 9.86 -1.99
N ALA A 146 -17.87 10.47 -2.15
CA ALA A 146 -18.07 11.86 -1.81
C ALA A 146 -18.51 11.97 -0.35
N LEU A 147 -17.77 12.73 0.43
CA LEU A 147 -18.03 12.99 1.84
C LEU A 147 -18.37 14.46 2.00
N CYS A 148 -19.37 14.77 2.83
CA CYS A 148 -19.75 16.15 3.07
C CYS A 148 -20.21 16.37 4.51
N ALA A 149 -19.74 17.46 5.11
CA ALA A 149 -20.07 17.84 6.48
C ALA A 149 -20.15 19.37 6.62
N ASN A 150 -20.90 19.84 7.60
CA ASN A 150 -20.95 21.27 7.92
C ASN A 150 -19.71 21.73 8.68
N ALA A 151 -19.48 23.04 8.75
CA ALA A 151 -18.28 23.62 9.35
C ALA A 151 -18.17 23.37 10.88
N ILE A 152 -19.30 23.13 11.56
CA ILE A 152 -19.32 22.71 12.97
C ILE A 152 -18.97 21.22 13.14
N GLY A 153 -19.17 20.40 12.10
CA GLY A 153 -18.93 18.96 12.12
C GLY A 153 -20.00 18.14 12.82
N ASN A 154 -21.09 18.77 13.29
CA ASN A 154 -22.21 18.10 13.95
C ASN A 154 -23.25 17.53 12.96
N PHE A 155 -23.18 17.92 11.68
CA PHE A 155 -24.03 17.37 10.64
C PHE A 155 -23.16 16.82 9.50
N LYS A 156 -23.39 15.55 9.17
CA LYS A 156 -22.67 14.81 8.12
C LYS A 156 -23.69 14.22 7.16
N ILE A 157 -23.51 14.49 5.88
CA ILE A 157 -24.32 13.86 4.84
C ILE A 157 -23.89 12.40 4.71
N LYS A 158 -24.85 11.51 4.45
CA LYS A 158 -24.57 10.09 4.20
C LYS A 158 -23.55 9.97 3.05
N PRO A 159 -22.45 9.21 3.22
CA PRO A 159 -21.45 9.05 2.16
C PRO A 159 -22.09 8.58 0.86
N LEU A 160 -21.71 9.24 -0.24
CA LEU A 160 -22.20 8.89 -1.58
C LEU A 160 -21.14 8.10 -2.32
N LEU A 161 -21.53 7.01 -2.97
CA LEU A 161 -20.67 6.27 -3.87
C LEU A 161 -20.69 6.94 -5.25
N VAL A 162 -19.53 7.34 -5.73
CA VAL A 162 -19.36 7.91 -7.07
C VAL A 162 -18.80 6.83 -7.99
N TYR A 163 -19.63 6.38 -8.94
CA TYR A 163 -19.33 5.22 -9.79
C TYR A 163 -18.47 5.57 -11.03
N ARG A 164 -18.33 6.86 -11.37
CA ARG A 164 -17.50 7.33 -12.50
C ARG A 164 -16.97 8.75 -12.22
N CYS A 165 -15.65 8.89 -12.11
CA CYS A 165 -14.93 10.17 -12.19
C CYS A 165 -13.82 10.04 -13.23
#